data_AF-A0A015IE94-F1
#
_entry.id   AF-A0A015IE94-F1
#
_cell.length_a   1.000
_cell.length_b   1.000
_cell.length_c   1.000
_cell.angle_alpha   90.00
_cell.angle_beta   90.00
_cell.angle_gamma   90.00
#
_symmetry.space_group_name_H-M   'P 1'
#
loop_
_entity.id
_entity.type
_entity.pdbx_description
1 polymer ?
#
loop_
_entity_poly.entity_id
_entity_poly.type
_entity_poly.pdbx_seq_one_letter_code
_entity_poly.pdbx_strand_id
1 'polypeptide(L)'
;MAITFKFLKENENVLQTNFHTTKRRRYKIKNLIEEIPTVEQRKLINFDIYKDWKCPVCERKKETFGHVWRCYSNRKRMRNIIYYSIICLIEKIKEYDIYTFDEAKIIDLFINESFGEVKVNKNKLTFVDIIKGLFPKLLADFLR
;
A
#
# COMPACT_ATOMS: atom_id res chain seq x y z
N MET A 1 -7.56 -7.88 18.13
CA MET A 1 -6.62 -6.79 17.78
C MET A 1 -6.65 -6.61 16.26
N ALA A 2 -6.81 -5.38 15.74
CA ALA A 2 -6.99 -5.17 14.31
C ALA A 2 -5.74 -5.58 13.50
N ILE A 3 -5.92 -6.26 12.37
CA ILE A 3 -4.86 -6.85 11.53
C ILE A 3 -3.79 -5.81 11.16
N THR A 4 -4.21 -4.59 10.85
CA THR A 4 -3.31 -3.46 10.56
C THR A 4 -2.32 -3.17 11.70
N PHE A 5 -2.74 -3.18 12.97
CA PHE A 5 -1.81 -2.90 14.08
C PHE A 5 -0.81 -4.05 14.27
N LYS A 6 -1.23 -5.29 14.05
CA LYS A 6 -0.31 -6.44 14.04
C LYS A 6 0.73 -6.29 12.92
N PHE A 7 0.29 -5.87 11.73
CA PHE A 7 1.18 -5.57 10.61
C PHE A 7 2.18 -4.43 10.93
N LEU A 8 1.76 -3.38 11.61
CA LEU A 8 2.63 -2.27 12.01
C LEU A 8 3.63 -2.65 13.10
N LYS A 9 3.24 -3.51 14.05
CA LYS A 9 4.08 -3.91 15.19
C LYS A 9 5.29 -4.77 14.79
N GLU A 10 5.17 -5.53 13.68
CA GLU A 10 6.09 -6.63 13.36
C GLU A 10 6.10 -7.71 14.48
N ASN A 11 6.79 -8.84 14.26
CA ASN A 11 6.90 -9.92 15.25
C ASN A 11 8.08 -9.70 16.21
N GLU A 12 8.22 -8.50 16.76
CA GLU A 12 9.33 -8.15 17.65
C GLU A 12 8.97 -8.41 19.12
N ASN A 13 9.90 -9.03 19.87
CA ASN A 13 9.75 -9.25 21.30
C ASN A 13 9.75 -7.91 22.06
N VAL A 14 8.94 -7.81 23.11
CA VAL A 14 8.71 -6.54 23.84
C VAL A 14 9.99 -5.88 24.37
N LEU A 15 11.00 -6.69 24.70
CA LEU A 15 12.27 -6.24 25.30
C LEU A 15 13.46 -6.28 24.32
N GLN A 16 13.22 -6.52 23.04
CA GLN A 16 14.27 -6.55 22.01
C GLN A 16 14.03 -5.45 20.99
N THR A 17 15.12 -4.83 20.54
CA THR A 17 15.08 -3.84 19.46
C THR A 17 16.10 -4.23 18.41
N ASN A 18 15.65 -4.33 17.17
CA ASN A 18 16.49 -4.58 16.02
C ASN A 18 16.42 -3.37 15.05
N PHE A 19 17.55 -2.96 14.50
CA PHE A 19 17.59 -1.82 13.58
C PHE A 19 16.79 -2.06 12.30
N HIS A 20 16.77 -3.29 11.81
CA HIS A 20 16.03 -3.68 10.60
C HIS A 20 14.52 -3.61 10.81
N THR A 21 14.01 -4.16 11.91
CA THR A 21 12.59 -4.10 12.29
C THR A 21 12.17 -2.66 12.56
N THR A 22 12.99 -1.88 13.27
CA THR A 22 12.76 -0.46 13.52
C THR A 22 12.66 0.34 12.22
N LYS A 23 13.56 0.11 11.26
CA LYS A 23 13.55 0.76 9.95
C LYS A 23 12.29 0.39 9.15
N ARG A 24 11.90 -0.88 9.14
CA ARG A 24 10.68 -1.37 8.48
C ARG A 24 9.42 -0.77 9.10
N ARG A 25 9.31 -0.79 10.43
CA ARG A 25 8.20 -0.20 11.18
C ARG A 25 8.09 1.29 10.93
N ARG A 26 9.20 2.03 10.96
CA ARG A 26 9.24 3.45 10.57
C ARG A 26 8.72 3.66 9.16
N TYR A 27 9.13 2.84 8.19
CA TYR A 27 8.64 2.93 6.82
C TYR A 27 7.13 2.67 6.73
N LYS A 28 6.61 1.64 7.40
CA LYS A 28 5.18 1.33 7.45
C LYS A 28 4.36 2.48 8.05
N ILE A 29 4.84 3.07 9.15
CA ILE A 29 4.18 4.23 9.79
C ILE A 29 4.20 5.43 8.83
N LYS A 30 5.36 5.79 8.28
CA LYS A 30 5.47 6.89 7.31
C LYS A 30 4.54 6.69 6.12
N ASN A 31 4.43 5.47 5.62
CA ASN A 31 3.54 5.15 4.52
C ASN A 31 2.07 5.28 4.92
N LEU A 32 1.69 4.84 6.11
CA LEU A 32 0.33 5.00 6.65
C LEU A 32 -0.08 6.48 6.78
N ILE A 33 0.82 7.34 7.25
CA ILE A 33 0.60 8.79 7.42
C ILE A 33 0.97 9.62 6.17
N GLU A 34 1.26 8.97 5.03
CA GLU A 34 1.61 9.60 3.75
C GLU A 34 2.92 10.44 3.73
N GLU A 35 3.83 10.21 4.67
CA GLU A 35 5.14 10.87 4.81
C GLU A 35 6.31 10.05 4.21
N ILE A 36 6.03 9.19 3.23
CA ILE A 36 7.11 8.59 2.43
C ILE A 36 7.86 9.68 1.66
N PRO A 37 9.15 9.45 1.31
CA PRO A 37 10.02 10.49 0.76
C PRO A 37 9.69 10.89 -0.69
N THR A 38 8.53 11.50 -0.90
CA THR A 38 8.12 12.18 -2.14
C THR A 38 8.92 13.47 -2.34
N VAL A 39 8.98 14.00 -3.56
CA VAL A 39 9.65 15.30 -3.81
C VAL A 39 9.10 16.40 -2.91
N GLU A 40 7.80 16.44 -2.64
CA GLU A 40 7.23 17.45 -1.74
C GLU A 40 7.68 17.27 -0.29
N GLN A 41 7.85 16.04 0.18
CA GLN A 41 8.46 15.78 1.49
C GLN A 41 9.95 16.14 1.51
N ARG A 42 10.66 15.98 0.39
CA ARG A 42 12.08 16.37 0.26
C ARG A 42 12.27 17.89 0.28
N LYS A 43 11.35 18.65 -0.30
CA LYS A 43 11.36 20.13 -0.25
C LYS A 43 11.30 20.68 1.17
N LEU A 44 10.60 20.00 2.09
CA LEU A 44 10.55 20.39 3.51
C LEU A 44 11.89 20.22 4.22
N ILE A 45 12.73 19.29 3.77
CA ILE A 45 14.02 18.98 4.38
C ILE A 45 15.13 19.84 3.77
N ASN A 46 15.12 20.01 2.44
CA ASN A 46 16.12 20.81 1.73
C ASN A 46 15.50 21.50 0.51
N PHE A 47 14.91 22.67 0.74
CA PHE A 47 14.18 23.39 -0.30
C PHE A 47 15.05 23.76 -1.49
N ASP A 48 16.28 24.24 -1.26
CA ASP A 48 17.14 24.76 -2.33
C ASP A 48 17.49 23.72 -3.38
N ILE A 49 17.67 22.46 -2.98
CA ILE A 49 17.96 21.35 -3.90
C ILE A 49 16.71 20.94 -4.69
N TYR A 50 15.55 20.89 -4.04
CA TYR A 50 14.35 20.25 -4.60
C TYR A 50 13.28 21.21 -5.11
N LYS A 51 13.43 22.53 -4.94
CA LYS A 51 12.40 23.55 -5.24
C LYS A 51 11.74 23.37 -6.62
N ASP A 52 12.55 23.12 -7.66
CA ASP A 52 12.10 23.01 -9.04
C ASP A 52 11.75 21.58 -9.46
N TRP A 53 11.98 20.60 -8.57
CA TRP A 53 11.71 19.21 -8.87
C TRP A 53 10.20 18.96 -8.98
N LYS A 54 9.88 18.16 -10.00
CA LYS A 54 8.55 17.63 -10.31
C LYS A 54 8.58 16.11 -10.11
N CYS A 55 7.46 15.45 -10.37
CA CYS A 55 7.39 14.00 -10.35
C CYS A 55 8.44 13.38 -11.28
N PRO A 56 9.31 12.47 -10.81
CA PRO A 56 10.35 11.84 -11.60
C PRO A 56 9.81 10.87 -12.64
N VAL A 57 8.50 10.55 -12.59
CA VAL A 57 7.86 9.64 -13.55
C VAL A 57 7.22 10.39 -14.71
N CYS A 58 6.66 11.58 -14.48
CA CYS A 58 6.03 12.36 -15.56
C CYS A 58 6.70 13.68 -15.88
N GLU A 59 7.62 14.14 -15.02
CA GLU A 59 8.40 15.39 -15.11
C GLU A 59 7.55 16.66 -15.28
N ARG A 60 6.24 16.56 -15.07
CA ARG A 60 5.28 17.63 -15.39
C ARG A 60 4.58 18.19 -14.16
N LYS A 61 4.10 17.32 -13.27
CA LYS A 61 3.28 17.69 -12.11
C LYS A 61 4.06 17.59 -10.81
N LYS A 62 3.63 18.35 -9.80
CA LYS A 62 4.09 18.22 -8.41
C LYS A 62 3.83 16.80 -7.89
N GLU A 63 4.84 16.18 -7.28
CA GLU A 63 4.76 14.82 -6.76
C GLU A 63 4.36 14.81 -5.29
N THR A 64 3.05 14.69 -5.07
CA THR A 64 2.50 14.35 -3.76
C THR A 64 2.41 12.83 -3.58
N PHE A 65 2.19 12.36 -2.35
CA PHE A 65 1.89 10.95 -2.08
C PHE A 65 0.84 10.38 -3.04
N GLY A 66 -0.29 11.07 -3.16
CA GLY A 66 -1.36 10.67 -4.05
C GLY A 66 -0.98 10.73 -5.54
N HIS A 67 -0.02 11.56 -5.96
CA HIS A 67 0.45 11.61 -7.34
C HIS A 67 1.35 10.43 -7.69
N VAL A 68 2.21 9.96 -6.78
CA VAL A 68 3.09 8.79 -7.01
C VAL A 68 2.29 7.60 -7.56
N TRP A 69 1.15 7.32 -6.94
CA TRP A 69 0.30 6.19 -7.29
C TRP A 69 -0.62 6.49 -8.48
N ARG A 70 -1.05 7.74 -8.66
CA ARG A 70 -2.02 8.16 -9.71
C ARG A 70 -1.38 8.81 -10.93
N CYS A 71 -0.06 8.82 -11.00
CA CYS A 71 0.68 9.39 -12.11
C CYS A 71 0.28 8.69 -13.41
N TYR A 72 -0.23 9.44 -14.38
CA TYR A 72 -0.72 8.88 -15.64
C TYR A 72 0.38 8.12 -16.40
N SER A 73 1.61 8.66 -16.38
CA SER A 73 2.79 7.99 -16.96
C SER A 73 3.10 6.65 -16.28
N ASN A 74 2.66 6.44 -15.03
CA ASN A 74 2.84 5.21 -14.26
C ASN A 74 1.66 4.23 -14.35
N ARG A 75 0.57 4.57 -15.07
CA ARG A 75 -0.70 3.82 -15.05
C ARG A 75 -0.56 2.34 -15.40
N LYS A 76 0.26 2.02 -16.41
CA LYS A 76 0.46 0.63 -16.88
C LYS A 76 1.17 -0.18 -15.78
N ARG A 77 2.22 0.39 -15.19
CA ARG A 77 2.93 -0.23 -14.07
C ARG A 77 2.02 -0.44 -12.86
N MET A 78 1.18 0.53 -12.53
CA MET A 78 0.23 0.39 -11.41
C MET A 78 -0.80 -0.70 -11.63
N ARG A 79 -1.34 -0.84 -12.85
CA ARG A 79 -2.24 -1.97 -13.19
C ARG A 79 -1.55 -3.31 -12.99
N ASN A 80 -0.29 -3.44 -13.44
CA ASN A 80 0.48 -4.66 -13.25
C ASN A 80 0.73 -4.91 -11.75
N ILE A 81 1.08 -3.89 -10.97
CA ILE A 81 1.28 -4.04 -9.52
C ILE A 81 0.00 -4.55 -8.85
N ILE A 82 -1.17 -3.99 -9.17
CA ILE A 82 -2.45 -4.46 -8.62
C ILE A 82 -2.68 -5.92 -8.99
N TYR A 83 -2.58 -6.26 -10.27
CA TYR A 83 -2.78 -7.62 -10.77
C TYR A 83 -1.87 -8.62 -10.04
N TYR A 84 -0.56 -8.38 -10.04
CA TYR A 84 0.40 -9.28 -9.39
C TYR A 84 0.24 -9.31 -7.87
N SER A 85 -0.25 -8.24 -7.23
CA SER A 85 -0.55 -8.25 -5.79
C SER A 85 -1.71 -9.19 -5.48
N ILE A 86 -2.75 -9.22 -6.32
CA ILE A 86 -3.90 -10.13 -6.17
C ILE A 86 -3.46 -11.58 -6.40
N ILE A 87 -2.68 -11.85 -7.45
CA ILE A 87 -2.15 -13.19 -7.72
C ILE A 87 -1.26 -13.66 -6.56
N CYS A 88 -0.34 -12.82 -6.09
CA CYS A 88 0.52 -13.16 -4.95
C CYS A 88 -0.28 -13.42 -3.67
N LEU A 89 -1.37 -12.67 -3.43
CA LEU A 89 -2.27 -12.93 -2.31
C LEU A 89 -2.93 -14.31 -2.44
N ILE A 90 -3.47 -14.65 -3.61
CA ILE A 90 -4.10 -15.95 -3.88
C ILE A 90 -3.10 -17.09 -3.64
N GLU A 91 -1.90 -16.99 -4.22
CA GLU A 91 -0.83 -17.97 -4.03
C GLU A 91 -0.48 -18.12 -2.54
N LYS A 92 -0.40 -17.01 -1.81
CA LYS A 92 -0.12 -17.03 -0.37
C LYS A 92 -1.24 -17.66 0.46
N ILE A 93 -2.50 -17.52 0.05
CA ILE A 93 -3.61 -18.19 0.75
C ILE A 93 -3.56 -19.70 0.50
N LYS A 94 -3.22 -20.14 -0.73
CA LYS A 94 -3.08 -21.56 -1.08
C LYS A 94 -1.99 -22.29 -0.28
N GLU A 95 -0.98 -21.56 0.22
CA GLU A 95 0.04 -22.13 1.13
C GLU A 95 -0.55 -22.58 2.48
N TYR A 96 -1.79 -22.21 2.81
CA TYR A 96 -2.48 -22.62 4.03
C TYR A 96 -3.61 -23.60 3.71
N ASP A 97 -3.43 -24.88 4.07
CA ASP A 97 -4.41 -25.96 3.83
C ASP A 97 -5.73 -25.84 4.62
N ILE A 98 -5.93 -24.74 5.37
CA ILE A 98 -7.12 -24.50 6.19
C ILE A 98 -8.21 -23.70 5.47
N TYR A 99 -7.91 -23.16 4.28
CA TYR A 99 -8.84 -22.31 3.54
C TYR A 99 -9.31 -22.98 2.25
N THR A 100 -10.62 -23.12 2.11
CA THR A 100 -11.27 -23.45 0.84
C THR A 100 -11.84 -22.18 0.23
N PHE A 101 -11.35 -21.76 -0.94
CA PHE A 101 -11.81 -20.53 -1.58
C PHE A 101 -11.81 -20.65 -3.11
N ASP A 102 -12.59 -19.79 -3.74
CA ASP A 102 -12.64 -19.65 -5.19
C ASP A 102 -11.80 -18.44 -5.61
N GLU A 103 -10.78 -18.69 -6.43
CA GLU A 103 -9.86 -17.67 -6.94
C GLU A 103 -10.58 -16.57 -7.70
N ALA A 104 -11.59 -16.92 -8.50
CA ALA A 104 -12.36 -15.97 -9.28
C ALA A 104 -13.14 -15.02 -8.35
N LYS A 105 -13.68 -15.53 -7.24
CA LYS A 105 -14.38 -14.70 -6.25
C LYS A 105 -13.46 -13.73 -5.52
N ILE A 106 -12.18 -14.07 -5.29
CA ILE A 106 -11.20 -13.11 -4.74
C ILE A 106 -10.93 -12.00 -5.75
N ILE A 107 -10.75 -12.34 -7.03
CA ILE A 107 -10.54 -11.35 -8.09
C ILE A 107 -11.77 -10.43 -8.19
N ASP A 108 -12.97 -11.00 -8.20
CA ASP A 108 -14.24 -10.27 -8.24
C ASP A 108 -14.40 -9.35 -7.03
N LEU A 109 -13.98 -9.79 -5.83
CA LEU A 109 -13.98 -8.96 -4.64
C LEU A 109 -13.12 -7.70 -4.85
N PHE A 110 -11.92 -7.85 -5.42
CA PHE A 110 -11.05 -6.70 -5.68
C PHE A 110 -11.61 -5.74 -6.73
N ILE A 111 -12.35 -6.25 -7.71
CA ILE A 111 -12.99 -5.46 -8.76
C ILE A 111 -14.23 -4.72 -8.21
N ASN A 112 -15.09 -5.41 -7.48
CA ASN A 112 -16.39 -4.90 -7.04
C ASN A 112 -16.31 -4.00 -5.80
N GLU A 113 -15.36 -4.26 -4.88
CA GLU A 113 -15.23 -3.54 -3.61
C GLU A 113 -14.23 -2.38 -3.65
N SER A 114 -13.90 -1.88 -4.84
CA SER A 114 -12.93 -0.79 -5.08
C SER A 114 -11.48 -1.05 -4.62
N PHE A 115 -11.16 -2.25 -4.11
CA PHE A 115 -9.82 -2.58 -3.64
C PHE A 115 -8.79 -2.57 -4.76
N GLY A 116 -9.17 -2.76 -6.03
CA GLY A 116 -8.29 -2.61 -7.20
C GLY A 116 -8.16 -1.17 -7.73
N GLU A 117 -8.86 -0.19 -7.15
CA GLU A 117 -8.89 1.18 -7.69
C GLU A 117 -7.77 2.06 -7.11
N VAL A 118 -7.02 2.74 -7.97
CA VAL A 118 -6.00 3.73 -7.55
C VAL A 118 -6.62 5.12 -7.48
N LYS A 119 -7.60 5.31 -6.61
CA LYS A 119 -8.22 6.62 -6.34
C LYS A 119 -8.49 6.79 -4.85
N VAL A 120 -8.54 8.03 -4.38
CA VAL A 120 -8.92 8.31 -2.99
C VAL A 120 -10.45 8.33 -2.93
N ASN A 121 -11.02 7.57 -2.00
CA ASN A 121 -12.45 7.57 -1.72
C ASN A 121 -12.64 7.74 -0.20
N LYS A 122 -13.53 8.65 0.21
CA LYS A 122 -13.77 8.91 1.64
C LYS A 122 -14.62 7.84 2.32
N ASN A 123 -15.38 7.08 1.53
CA ASN A 123 -16.41 6.16 2.02
C ASN A 123 -16.04 4.69 1.81
N LYS A 124 -15.05 4.40 0.97
CA LYS A 124 -14.61 3.04 0.65
C LYS A 124 -13.09 2.95 0.68
N LEU A 125 -12.57 1.82 1.16
CA LEU A 125 -11.15 1.49 1.07
C LEU A 125 -10.79 1.20 -0.38
N THR A 126 -9.67 1.75 -0.84
CA THR A 126 -9.17 1.49 -2.20
C THR A 126 -7.79 0.87 -2.18
N PHE A 127 -7.21 0.61 -3.36
CA PHE A 127 -5.84 0.10 -3.44
C PHE A 127 -4.82 1.04 -2.79
N VAL A 128 -5.09 2.35 -2.78
CA VAL A 128 -4.22 3.34 -2.12
C VAL A 128 -4.17 3.10 -0.61
N ASP A 129 -5.30 2.71 0.00
CA ASP A 129 -5.38 2.40 1.42
C ASP A 129 -4.70 1.06 1.75
N ILE A 130 -4.81 0.08 0.85
CA ILE A 130 -4.08 -1.19 0.96
C ILE A 130 -2.57 -0.95 0.88
N ILE A 131 -2.10 -0.09 -0.04
CA ILE A 131 -0.69 0.31 -0.11
C ILE A 131 -0.22 0.89 1.23
N LYS A 132 -1.05 1.68 1.91
CA LYS A 132 -0.75 2.25 3.24
C LYS A 132 -0.67 1.19 4.36
N GLY A 133 -1.13 -0.04 4.12
CA GLY A 133 -1.20 -1.12 5.09
C GLY A 133 -2.55 -1.24 5.81
N LEU A 134 -3.60 -0.62 5.28
CA LEU A 134 -4.97 -0.83 5.76
C LEU A 134 -5.53 -2.10 5.12
N PHE A 135 -5.93 -3.06 5.94
CA PHE A 135 -6.48 -4.33 5.47
C PHE A 135 -8.02 -4.28 5.50
N PRO A 136 -8.70 -4.50 4.36
CA PRO A 136 -10.15 -4.56 4.34
C PRO A 136 -10.66 -5.72 5.20
N LYS A 137 -11.55 -5.43 6.15
CA LYS A 137 -12.17 -6.46 6.99
C LYS A 137 -12.92 -7.49 6.13
N LEU A 138 -13.58 -7.03 5.07
CA LEU A 138 -14.33 -7.88 4.14
C LEU A 138 -13.46 -8.98 3.50
N LEU A 139 -12.19 -8.70 3.21
CA LEU A 139 -11.25 -9.70 2.70
C LEU A 139 -10.93 -10.76 3.76
N ALA A 140 -10.78 -10.37 5.02
CA ALA A 140 -10.56 -11.31 6.12
C ALA A 140 -11.83 -12.14 6.44
N ASP A 141 -13.01 -11.54 6.29
CA ASP A 141 -14.29 -12.22 6.48
C ASP A 141 -14.58 -13.19 5.31
N PHE A 142 -14.12 -12.89 4.09
CA PHE A 142 -14.23 -13.78 2.92
C PHE A 142 -13.44 -15.10 3.07
N LEU A 143 -12.34 -15.07 3.83
CA LEU A 143 -11.46 -16.22 4.04
C LEU A 143 -11.81 -17.04 5.28
N ARG A 144 -12.85 -16.68 6.05
CA ARG A 144 -13.32 -17.48 7.18
C ARG A 144 -14.32 -18.53 6.75
#